data_AF-L1MNH1-F1
#
_entry.id   AF-L1MNH1-F1
#
_cell.length_a   1.000
_cell.length_b   1.000
_cell.length_c   1.000
_cell.angle_alpha   90.00
_cell.angle_beta   90.00
_cell.angle_gamma   90.00
#
_symmetry.space_group_name_H-M   'P 1'
#
loop_
_entity.id
_entity.type
_entity.pdbx_description
1 polymer ?
#
loop_
_entity_poly.entity_id
_entity_poly.type
_entity_poly.pdbx_seq_one_letter_code
_entity_poly.pdbx_strand_id
1 'polypeptide(L)'
;MSFFEDIAAALDVDGIESRVHDDTMFVPITPELEIQFVEIDPILPAANVYIAAADVDEDDDDFEAVLVSVVFSVDDALDAVARHVATDQVVTVLRDLLEGTDERISDLEFFQDLNDANLVRAEVGQNSELHVVVESAGGTPTATVMFVALGESYDELVNQAMAEMWAPDSDEQPSEEERLRVLSELSSDISLVTDEVLDLGNFTDFDRLFDVLSLAADQAENWEEQLLPIDEEMNYS
;
A
#
# COMPACT_ATOMS: atom_id res chain seq x y z
N MET A 1 -16.09 29.05 25.09
CA MET A 1 -16.25 28.27 23.86
C MET A 1 -16.81 26.94 24.30
N SER A 2 -17.77 26.40 23.56
CA SER A 2 -18.28 25.05 23.82
C SER A 2 -17.25 24.01 23.35
N PHE A 3 -17.37 22.77 23.85
CA PHE A 3 -16.49 21.68 23.44
C PHE A 3 -16.48 21.47 21.90
N PHE A 4 -17.65 21.58 21.28
CA PHE A 4 -17.79 21.50 19.82
C PHE A 4 -17.25 22.72 19.08
N GLU A 5 -17.32 23.93 19.63
CA GLU A 5 -16.65 25.09 19.01
C GLU A 5 -15.12 24.89 18.98
N ASP A 6 -14.55 24.33 20.04
CA ASP A 6 -13.11 24.06 20.12
C ASP A 6 -12.68 22.95 19.13
N ILE A 7 -13.48 21.88 18.98
CA ILE A 7 -13.24 20.84 17.97
C ILE A 7 -13.35 21.41 16.55
N ALA A 8 -14.41 22.18 16.26
CA ALA A 8 -14.61 22.76 14.94
C ALA A 8 -13.47 23.70 14.54
N ALA A 9 -13.02 24.53 15.48
CA ALA A 9 -11.89 25.44 15.25
C ALA A 9 -10.59 24.68 14.99
N ALA A 10 -10.40 23.52 15.62
CA ALA A 10 -9.21 22.70 15.40
C ALA A 10 -9.28 21.94 14.05
N LEU A 11 -10.45 21.40 13.69
CA LEU A 11 -10.66 20.74 12.38
C LEU A 11 -10.49 21.71 11.20
N ASP A 12 -10.92 22.97 11.36
CA ASP A 12 -10.76 24.01 10.33
C ASP A 12 -9.28 24.30 10.01
N VAL A 13 -8.38 24.15 10.98
CA VAL A 13 -6.93 24.29 10.75
C VAL A 13 -6.40 23.22 9.78
N ASP A 14 -6.98 22.02 9.84
CA ASP A 14 -6.64 20.90 8.96
C ASP A 14 -7.49 20.91 7.67
N GLY A 15 -8.32 21.94 7.47
CA GLY A 15 -9.20 22.07 6.31
C GLY A 15 -10.38 21.09 6.30
N ILE A 16 -10.69 20.49 7.45
CA ILE A 16 -11.79 19.54 7.60
C ILE A 16 -13.06 20.29 7.97
N GLU A 17 -14.09 20.17 7.12
CA GLU A 17 -15.37 20.79 7.36
C GLU A 17 -16.10 20.12 8.54
N SER A 18 -16.87 20.89 9.31
CA SER A 18 -17.74 20.36 10.35
C SER A 18 -19.06 21.13 10.42
N ARG A 19 -20.14 20.45 10.81
CA ARG A 19 -21.49 21.02 10.99
C ARG A 19 -21.95 20.71 12.40
N VAL A 20 -22.51 21.69 13.11
CA VAL A 20 -23.06 21.48 14.46
C VAL A 20 -24.56 21.72 14.43
N HIS A 21 -25.33 20.74 14.89
CA HIS A 21 -26.77 20.82 15.08
C HIS A 21 -27.13 20.31 16.47
N ASP A 22 -27.72 21.19 17.28
CA ASP A 22 -28.08 20.92 18.68
C ASP A 22 -26.91 20.32 19.48
N ASP A 23 -27.08 19.09 19.99
CA ASP A 23 -26.11 18.37 20.83
C ASP A 23 -25.22 17.41 20.00
N THR A 24 -25.22 17.55 18.67
CA THR A 24 -24.46 16.70 17.75
C THR A 24 -23.61 17.52 16.77
N MET A 25 -22.35 17.11 16.62
CA MET A 25 -21.46 17.59 15.58
C MET A 25 -21.27 16.50 14.51
N PHE A 26 -21.26 16.92 13.25
CA PHE A 26 -21.10 16.08 12.07
C PHE A 26 -19.81 16.48 11.34
N VAL A 27 -19.01 15.49 10.98
CA VAL A 27 -17.76 15.65 10.24
C VAL A 27 -17.80 14.74 9.01
N PRO A 28 -18.02 15.29 7.80
CA PRO A 28 -18.04 14.50 6.58
C PRO A 28 -16.65 13.92 6.28
N ILE A 29 -16.60 12.63 5.91
CA ILE A 29 -15.38 11.94 5.49
C ILE A 29 -15.42 11.72 3.99
N THR A 30 -16.54 11.17 3.51
CA THR A 30 -16.84 10.98 2.08
C THR A 30 -18.29 11.41 1.79
N PRO A 31 -18.72 11.44 0.52
CA PRO A 31 -20.12 11.70 0.19
C PRO A 31 -21.10 10.69 0.80
N GLU A 32 -20.63 9.50 1.18
CA GLU A 32 -21.45 8.40 1.69
C GLU A 32 -21.30 8.19 3.20
N LEU A 33 -20.28 8.78 3.85
CA LEU A 33 -19.91 8.48 5.24
C LEU A 33 -19.53 9.74 6.02
N GLU A 34 -20.06 9.85 7.25
CA GLU A 34 -19.75 10.92 8.19
C GLU A 34 -19.49 10.39 9.62
N ILE A 35 -18.71 11.16 10.37
CA ILE A 35 -18.49 10.95 11.80
C ILE A 35 -19.44 11.86 12.57
N GLN A 36 -20.12 11.30 13.57
CA GLN A 36 -21.01 12.04 14.46
C GLN A 36 -20.47 12.05 15.89
N PHE A 37 -20.29 13.24 16.45
CA PHE A 37 -19.97 13.45 17.86
C PHE A 37 -21.23 13.84 18.60
N VAL A 38 -21.70 12.98 19.50
CA VAL A 38 -22.88 13.26 20.35
C VAL A 38 -22.40 13.60 21.75
N GLU A 39 -22.78 14.78 22.25
CA GLU A 39 -22.34 15.27 23.56
C GLU A 39 -22.85 14.36 24.68
N ILE A 40 -21.96 14.00 25.60
CA ILE A 40 -22.29 13.16 26.77
C ILE A 40 -22.59 14.02 27.99
N ASP A 41 -21.79 15.06 28.22
CA ASP A 41 -21.88 15.90 29.41
C ASP A 41 -21.54 17.37 29.08
N PRO A 42 -22.37 18.34 29.52
CA PRO A 42 -22.20 19.76 29.19
C PRO A 42 -21.14 20.48 30.06
N ILE A 43 -20.56 19.81 31.06
CA ILE A 43 -19.56 20.36 31.98
C ILE A 43 -18.20 19.71 31.72
N LEU A 44 -18.17 18.40 31.49
CA LEU A 44 -16.98 17.64 31.14
C LEU A 44 -16.91 17.48 29.62
N PRO A 45 -15.84 17.94 28.93
CA PRO A 45 -15.65 17.73 27.50
C PRO A 45 -15.67 16.23 27.19
N ALA A 46 -16.79 15.72 26.69
CA ALA A 46 -16.97 14.30 26.43
C ALA A 46 -18.01 14.08 25.34
N ALA A 47 -17.68 13.26 24.34
CA ALA A 47 -18.59 12.90 23.26
C ALA A 47 -18.46 11.42 22.88
N ASN A 48 -19.59 10.81 22.53
CA ASN A 48 -19.63 9.54 21.85
C ASN A 48 -19.34 9.77 20.36
N VAL A 49 -18.50 8.95 19.76
CA VAL A 49 -18.13 9.03 18.35
C VAL A 49 -18.77 7.89 17.59
N TYR A 50 -19.62 8.24 16.63
CA TYR A 50 -20.30 7.29 15.76
C TYR A 50 -19.82 7.45 14.31
N ILE A 51 -19.87 6.36 13.56
CA ILE A 51 -19.81 6.39 12.09
C ILE A 51 -21.21 6.10 11.57
N ALA A 52 -21.67 6.92 10.63
CA ALA A 52 -22.96 6.79 9.98
C ALA A 52 -22.85 7.04 8.48
N ALA A 53 -23.81 6.52 7.73
CA ALA A 53 -23.99 6.91 6.33
C ALA A 53 -24.50 8.36 6.24
N ALA A 54 -23.99 9.12 5.27
CA ALA A 54 -24.26 10.56 5.15
C ALA A 54 -25.62 10.93 4.53
N ASP A 55 -26.31 9.96 3.88
CA ASP A 55 -27.56 10.17 3.12
C ASP A 55 -28.79 9.53 3.79
N VAL A 56 -28.74 9.29 5.11
CA VAL A 56 -29.89 8.71 5.82
C VAL A 56 -30.83 9.83 6.25
N ASP A 57 -32.04 9.84 5.72
CA ASP A 57 -33.10 10.77 6.12
C ASP A 57 -33.42 10.59 7.62
N GLU A 58 -33.67 11.70 8.34
CA GLU A 58 -34.04 11.71 9.77
C GLU A 58 -35.30 10.87 10.11
N ASP A 59 -36.08 10.50 9.08
CA ASP A 59 -37.31 9.71 9.17
C ASP A 59 -37.09 8.19 8.97
N ASP A 60 -35.85 7.74 8.70
CA ASP A 60 -35.56 6.31 8.55
C ASP A 60 -35.31 5.65 9.93
N ASP A 61 -36.25 4.81 10.36
CA ASP A 61 -36.20 4.11 11.65
C ASP A 61 -35.03 3.09 11.73
N ASP A 62 -34.39 2.76 10.60
CA ASP A 62 -33.18 1.93 10.49
C ASP A 62 -31.91 2.82 10.52
N PHE A 63 -31.76 3.63 11.57
CA PHE A 63 -30.55 4.42 11.83
C PHE A 63 -29.34 3.50 12.09
N GLU A 64 -28.47 3.32 11.09
CA GLU A 64 -27.31 2.42 11.15
C GLU A 64 -26.03 3.19 11.58
N ALA A 65 -26.11 3.93 12.68
CA ALA A 65 -24.91 4.55 13.27
C ALA A 65 -24.22 3.59 14.25
N VAL A 66 -22.93 3.37 14.04
CA VAL A 66 -22.12 2.46 14.87
C VAL A 66 -21.23 3.27 15.81
N LEU A 67 -21.36 3.03 17.11
CA LEU A 67 -20.45 3.62 18.11
C LEU A 67 -19.05 3.03 17.93
N VAL A 68 -18.08 3.87 17.58
CA VAL A 68 -16.70 3.45 17.32
C VAL A 68 -15.73 3.88 18.41
N SER A 69 -16.00 4.99 19.11
CA SER A 69 -15.12 5.51 20.15
C SER A 69 -15.86 6.45 21.12
N VAL A 70 -15.16 6.85 22.18
CA VAL A 70 -15.56 7.92 23.11
C VAL A 70 -14.34 8.81 23.31
N VAL A 71 -14.55 10.12 23.25
CA VAL A 71 -13.49 11.14 23.35
C VAL A 71 -13.71 12.02 24.57
N PHE A 72 -12.64 12.44 25.23
CA PHE A 72 -12.69 13.24 26.48
C PHE A 72 -11.92 14.56 26.37
N SER A 73 -11.43 14.88 25.17
CA SER A 73 -10.68 16.10 24.88
C SER A 73 -10.79 16.43 23.40
N VAL A 74 -10.38 17.64 23.04
CA VAL A 74 -10.32 18.08 21.64
C VAL A 74 -9.29 17.24 20.88
N ASP A 75 -8.12 16.98 21.49
CA ASP A 75 -7.07 16.16 20.89
C ASP A 75 -7.57 14.73 20.60
N ASP A 76 -8.30 14.11 21.53
CA ASP A 76 -8.88 12.77 21.32
C ASP A 76 -9.91 12.77 20.17
N ALA A 77 -10.66 13.87 20.01
CA ALA A 77 -11.62 14.04 18.93
C ALA A 77 -10.92 14.14 17.57
N LEU A 78 -9.84 14.93 17.49
CA LEU A 78 -9.02 15.05 16.28
C LEU A 78 -8.38 13.71 15.90
N ASP A 79 -7.82 12.99 16.87
CA ASP A 79 -7.24 11.66 16.66
C ASP A 79 -8.28 10.64 16.16
N ALA A 80 -9.51 10.75 16.63
CA ALA A 80 -10.61 9.91 16.15
C ALA A 80 -10.95 10.24 14.68
N VAL A 81 -11.11 11.52 14.34
CA VAL A 81 -11.35 11.95 12.94
C VAL A 81 -10.20 11.51 12.04
N ALA A 82 -8.97 11.86 12.39
CA ALA A 82 -7.78 11.58 11.58
C ALA A 82 -7.63 10.08 11.27
N ARG A 83 -7.91 9.19 12.23
CA ARG A 83 -7.85 7.74 12.02
C ARG A 83 -8.83 7.27 10.94
N HIS A 84 -10.06 7.78 10.99
CA HIS A 84 -11.10 7.38 10.03
C HIS A 84 -10.89 8.00 8.66
N VAL A 85 -10.52 9.29 8.59
CA VAL A 85 -10.10 9.94 7.34
C VAL A 85 -8.94 9.18 6.71
N ALA A 86 -7.91 8.82 7.47
CA ALA A 86 -6.76 8.11 6.93
C ALA A 86 -7.12 6.71 6.41
N THR A 87 -8.02 6.01 7.09
CA THR A 87 -8.48 4.68 6.65
C THR A 87 -9.21 4.78 5.32
N ASP A 88 -10.09 5.77 5.18
CA ASP A 88 -10.81 6.03 3.94
C ASP A 88 -9.88 6.44 2.79
N GLN A 89 -8.90 7.30 3.06
CA GLN A 89 -7.88 7.68 2.07
C GLN A 89 -7.05 6.49 1.60
N VAL A 90 -6.64 5.57 2.49
CA VAL A 90 -5.95 4.33 2.10
C VAL A 90 -6.82 3.52 1.14
N VAL A 91 -8.09 3.31 1.47
CA VAL A 91 -9.03 2.55 0.63
C VAL A 91 -9.23 3.23 -0.72
N THR A 92 -9.39 4.55 -0.73
CA THR A 92 -9.56 5.34 -1.95
C THR A 92 -8.34 5.22 -2.86
N VAL A 93 -7.13 5.39 -2.33
CA VAL A 93 -5.89 5.27 -3.13
C VAL A 93 -5.72 3.85 -3.69
N LEU A 94 -5.96 2.82 -2.87
CA LEU A 94 -5.91 1.43 -3.35
C LEU A 94 -6.91 1.18 -4.47
N ARG A 95 -8.14 1.70 -4.34
CA ARG A 95 -9.15 1.62 -5.40
C ARG A 95 -8.70 2.36 -6.66
N ASP A 96 -8.18 3.58 -6.53
CA ASP A 96 -7.76 4.39 -7.66
C ASP A 96 -6.60 3.75 -8.43
N LEU A 97 -5.67 3.08 -7.72
CA LEU A 97 -4.61 2.26 -8.31
C LEU A 97 -5.18 1.05 -9.07
N LEU A 98 -6.09 0.28 -8.44
CA LEU A 98 -6.69 -0.92 -9.04
C LEU A 98 -7.58 -0.60 -10.25
N GLU A 99 -8.30 0.53 -10.21
CA GLU A 99 -9.20 0.95 -11.27
C GLU A 99 -8.50 1.75 -12.38
N GLY A 100 -7.24 2.16 -12.16
CA GLY A 100 -6.48 2.99 -13.11
C GLY A 100 -7.18 4.33 -13.38
N THR A 101 -7.75 4.94 -12.34
CA THR A 101 -8.60 6.14 -12.48
C THR A 101 -7.81 7.38 -12.89
N ASP A 102 -6.52 7.44 -12.54
CA ASP A 102 -5.63 8.53 -12.93
C ASP A 102 -5.00 8.27 -14.32
N GLU A 103 -5.04 9.28 -15.19
CA GLU A 103 -4.55 9.17 -16.58
C GLU A 103 -3.06 8.78 -16.68
N ARG A 104 -2.24 9.16 -15.68
CA ARG A 104 -0.78 8.91 -15.67
C ARG A 104 -0.43 7.44 -15.49
N ILE A 105 -1.33 6.67 -14.89
CA ILE A 105 -1.17 5.23 -14.64
C ILE A 105 -2.19 4.40 -15.41
N SER A 106 -2.93 5.00 -16.34
CA SER A 106 -4.00 4.31 -17.08
C SER A 106 -3.51 3.15 -17.95
N ASP A 107 -2.21 3.13 -18.29
CA ASP A 107 -1.56 2.03 -19.00
C ASP A 107 -1.01 0.93 -18.06
N LEU A 108 -1.09 1.13 -16.74
CA LEU A 108 -0.66 0.16 -15.72
C LEU A 108 -1.85 -0.65 -15.21
N GLU A 109 -1.70 -1.97 -15.19
CA GLU A 109 -2.71 -2.88 -14.65
C GLU A 109 -2.28 -3.34 -13.26
N PHE A 110 -2.86 -2.72 -12.22
CA PHE A 110 -2.62 -3.11 -10.83
C PHE A 110 -3.55 -4.26 -10.40
N PHE A 111 -2.99 -5.18 -9.62
CA PHE A 111 -3.73 -6.23 -8.95
C PHE A 111 -3.38 -6.27 -7.46
N GLN A 112 -4.37 -6.61 -6.63
CA GLN A 112 -4.16 -6.73 -5.19
C GLN A 112 -3.40 -8.03 -4.88
N ASP A 113 -2.46 -7.96 -3.93
CA ASP A 113 -1.78 -9.15 -3.46
C ASP A 113 -2.74 -10.10 -2.70
N LEU A 114 -2.46 -11.40 -2.79
CA LEU A 114 -3.30 -12.44 -2.17
C LEU A 114 -3.08 -12.59 -0.67
N ASN A 115 -1.92 -12.18 -0.17
CA ASN A 115 -1.51 -12.31 1.23
C ASN A 115 -1.58 -10.97 1.98
N ASP A 116 -1.50 -9.85 1.26
CA ASP A 116 -1.58 -8.51 1.83
C ASP A 116 -2.58 -7.63 1.06
N ALA A 117 -3.66 -7.24 1.75
CA ALA A 117 -4.71 -6.38 1.18
C ALA A 117 -4.25 -4.93 0.95
N ASN A 118 -3.17 -4.50 1.61
CA ASN A 118 -2.63 -3.14 1.48
C ASN A 118 -1.57 -3.05 0.37
N LEU A 119 -1.20 -4.17 -0.24
CA LEU A 119 -0.23 -4.25 -1.33
C LEU A 119 -0.95 -4.43 -2.66
N VAL A 120 -0.64 -3.54 -3.62
CA VAL A 120 -0.99 -3.72 -5.03
C VAL A 120 0.28 -3.83 -5.86
N ARG A 121 0.19 -4.61 -6.93
CA ARG A 121 1.31 -4.92 -7.82
C ARG A 121 0.92 -4.64 -9.26
N ALA A 122 1.85 -4.13 -10.06
CA ALA A 122 1.68 -4.00 -11.50
C ALA A 122 2.91 -4.56 -12.20
N GLU A 123 2.71 -5.39 -13.22
CA GLU A 123 3.79 -5.87 -14.08
C GLU A 123 4.31 -4.69 -14.91
N VAL A 124 5.63 -4.52 -14.93
CA VAL A 124 6.32 -3.51 -15.73
C VAL A 124 7.55 -4.13 -16.38
N GLY A 125 7.98 -3.59 -17.53
CA GLY A 125 9.12 -4.15 -18.25
C GLY A 125 8.89 -5.59 -18.73
N GLN A 126 9.93 -6.41 -18.71
CA GLN A 126 9.90 -7.81 -19.16
C GLN A 126 9.89 -8.81 -18.01
N ASN A 127 10.47 -8.47 -16.87
CA ASN A 127 10.58 -9.34 -15.70
C ASN A 127 10.64 -8.50 -14.41
N SER A 128 9.79 -7.48 -14.29
CA SER A 128 9.73 -6.67 -13.08
C SER A 128 8.30 -6.29 -12.69
N GLU A 129 8.16 -5.87 -11.44
CA GLU A 129 6.89 -5.44 -10.88
C GLU A 129 7.08 -4.15 -10.08
N LEU A 130 6.08 -3.26 -10.13
CA LEU A 130 5.91 -2.19 -9.18
C LEU A 130 5.04 -2.66 -8.03
N HIS A 131 5.54 -2.54 -6.81
CA HIS A 131 4.85 -2.88 -5.57
C HIS A 131 4.51 -1.58 -4.84
N VAL A 132 3.23 -1.39 -4.53
CA VAL A 132 2.75 -0.23 -3.78
C VAL A 132 2.03 -0.70 -2.53
N VAL A 133 2.61 -0.42 -1.37
CA VAL A 133 2.01 -0.71 -0.07
C VAL A 133 1.40 0.57 0.49
N VAL A 134 0.09 0.59 0.72
CA VAL A 134 -0.61 1.77 1.24
C VAL A 134 -1.10 1.48 2.65
N GLU A 135 -0.55 2.20 3.64
CA GLU A 135 -0.88 2.02 5.05
C GLU A 135 -1.11 3.34 5.75
N SER A 136 -1.79 3.32 6.90
CA SER A 136 -1.92 4.49 7.78
C SER A 136 -1.01 4.35 8.99
N ALA A 137 0.03 5.20 9.06
CA ALA A 137 0.90 5.30 10.21
C ALA A 137 0.60 6.61 10.96
N GLY A 138 0.09 6.50 12.19
CA GLY A 138 -0.19 7.68 13.02
C GLY A 138 -1.30 8.60 12.49
N GLY A 139 -2.28 8.05 11.74
CA GLY A 139 -3.36 8.85 11.17
C GLY A 139 -2.97 9.59 9.89
N THR A 140 -1.78 9.35 9.34
CA THR A 140 -1.38 9.84 8.02
C THR A 140 -1.25 8.66 7.06
N PRO A 141 -2.03 8.61 5.98
CA PRO A 141 -1.88 7.57 4.98
C PRO A 141 -0.59 7.78 4.20
N THR A 142 0.15 6.71 3.98
CA THR A 142 1.47 6.70 3.35
C THR A 142 1.54 5.52 2.39
N ALA A 143 1.90 5.81 1.14
CA ALA A 143 2.22 4.80 0.15
C ALA A 143 3.74 4.59 0.10
N THR A 144 4.18 3.35 0.21
CA THR A 144 5.58 2.93 0.01
C THR A 144 5.66 2.24 -1.34
N VAL A 145 6.60 2.69 -2.19
CA VAL A 145 6.74 2.19 -3.56
C VAL A 145 8.07 1.47 -3.70
N MET A 146 8.03 0.28 -4.27
CA MET A 146 9.19 -0.55 -4.53
C MET A 146 9.14 -1.03 -5.97
N PHE A 147 10.28 -1.03 -6.64
CA PHE A 147 10.47 -1.68 -7.92
C PHE A 147 11.18 -3.01 -7.66
N VAL A 148 10.61 -4.10 -8.13
CA VAL A 148 11.13 -5.45 -7.92
C VAL A 148 11.52 -6.00 -9.29
N ALA A 149 12.81 -6.09 -9.57
CA ALA A 149 13.32 -6.86 -10.69
C ALA A 149 13.29 -8.32 -10.29
N LEU A 150 12.42 -9.09 -10.93
CA LEU A 150 12.40 -10.54 -10.77
C LEU A 150 13.64 -11.07 -11.49
N GLY A 151 14.41 -11.93 -10.84
CA GLY A 151 15.52 -12.61 -11.50
C GLY A 151 15.02 -13.73 -12.41
N GLU A 152 15.94 -14.45 -13.05
CA GLU A 152 15.61 -15.70 -13.73
C GLU A 152 14.91 -16.64 -12.75
N SER A 153 13.84 -17.27 -13.19
CA SER A 153 13.08 -18.17 -12.33
C SER A 153 14.00 -19.28 -11.79
N TYR A 154 13.75 -19.75 -10.56
CA TYR A 154 14.47 -20.90 -9.99
C TYR A 154 14.55 -22.07 -10.98
N ASP A 155 13.47 -22.31 -11.73
CA ASP A 155 13.43 -23.36 -12.75
C ASP A 155 14.33 -23.07 -13.95
N GLU A 156 14.47 -21.83 -14.40
CA GLU A 156 15.41 -21.46 -15.47
C GLU A 156 16.87 -21.55 -15.02
N LEU A 157 17.21 -21.02 -13.84
CA LEU A 157 18.55 -21.12 -13.27
C LEU A 157 18.96 -22.58 -13.04
N VAL A 158 18.04 -23.41 -12.55
CA VAL A 158 18.27 -24.85 -12.41
C VAL A 158 18.44 -25.50 -13.79
N ASN A 159 17.59 -25.19 -14.77
CA ASN A 159 17.71 -25.77 -16.12
C ASN A 159 19.02 -25.35 -16.81
N GLN A 160 19.48 -24.10 -16.62
CA GLN A 160 20.73 -23.60 -17.17
C GLN A 160 21.95 -24.24 -16.49
N ALA A 161 21.98 -24.27 -15.15
CA ALA A 161 23.04 -24.94 -14.40
C ALA A 161 23.11 -26.45 -14.73
N MET A 162 21.94 -27.08 -14.92
CA MET A 162 21.84 -28.46 -15.40
C MET A 162 22.40 -28.62 -16.82
N ALA A 163 22.10 -27.69 -17.73
CA ALA A 163 22.58 -27.73 -19.11
C ALA A 163 24.10 -27.52 -19.22
N GLU A 164 24.70 -26.66 -18.40
CA GLU A 164 26.15 -26.43 -18.37
C GLU A 164 26.94 -27.59 -17.76
N MET A 165 26.47 -28.16 -16.64
CA MET A 165 27.12 -29.33 -16.01
C MET A 165 26.99 -30.61 -16.84
N TRP A 166 25.92 -30.73 -17.62
CA TRP A 166 25.67 -31.87 -18.50
C TRP A 166 25.84 -31.51 -19.97
N ALA A 167 26.93 -30.80 -20.28
CA ALA A 167 27.40 -30.68 -21.66
C ALA A 167 27.40 -32.09 -22.30
N PRO A 168 26.68 -32.30 -23.42
CA PRO A 168 26.45 -33.63 -23.99
C PRO A 168 27.72 -34.36 -24.49
N ASP A 169 28.87 -33.68 -24.43
CA ASP A 169 30.19 -34.17 -24.84
C ASP A 169 31.13 -34.51 -23.65
N SER A 170 30.65 -34.51 -22.40
CA SER A 170 31.46 -34.95 -21.25
C SER A 170 31.41 -36.47 -21.06
N ASP A 171 32.58 -37.14 -21.11
CA ASP A 171 32.72 -38.59 -20.96
C ASP A 171 32.43 -39.10 -19.53
N GLU A 172 32.34 -38.20 -18.54
CA GLU A 172 32.02 -38.49 -17.14
C GLU A 172 30.67 -37.88 -16.78
N GLN A 173 29.62 -38.70 -16.83
CA GLN A 173 28.34 -38.31 -16.24
C GLN A 173 28.47 -38.35 -14.71
N PRO A 174 28.13 -37.26 -13.99
CA PRO A 174 28.11 -37.29 -12.53
C PRO A 174 27.07 -38.30 -12.04
N SER A 175 27.40 -38.97 -10.94
CA SER A 175 26.54 -39.96 -10.30
C SER A 175 25.29 -39.31 -9.70
N GLU A 176 24.23 -40.08 -9.49
CA GLU A 176 22.96 -39.59 -8.94
C GLU A 176 23.12 -38.93 -7.56
N GLU A 177 24.06 -39.41 -6.73
CA GLU A 177 24.39 -38.79 -5.43
C GLU A 177 25.09 -37.43 -5.58
N GLU A 178 25.98 -37.28 -6.57
CA GLU A 178 26.63 -36.00 -6.86
C GLU A 178 25.62 -34.99 -7.42
N ARG A 179 24.68 -35.44 -8.25
CA ARG A 179 23.58 -34.61 -8.74
C ARG A 179 22.71 -34.08 -7.61
N LEU A 180 22.29 -34.96 -6.68
CA LEU A 180 21.46 -34.58 -5.53
C LEU A 180 22.19 -33.63 -4.57
N ARG A 181 23.51 -33.78 -4.43
CA ARG A 181 24.33 -32.91 -3.59
C ARG A 181 24.44 -31.50 -4.16
N VAL A 182 24.71 -31.37 -5.46
CA VAL A 182 24.81 -30.05 -6.12
C VAL A 182 23.45 -29.37 -6.19
N LEU A 183 22.36 -30.11 -6.44
CA LEU A 183 20.99 -29.58 -6.34
C LEU A 183 20.69 -29.03 -4.94
N SER A 184 21.20 -29.67 -3.89
CA SER A 184 21.03 -29.23 -2.50
C SER A 184 21.90 -28.04 -2.11
N GLU A 185 23.09 -27.89 -2.70
CA GLU A 185 23.94 -26.69 -2.54
C GLU A 185 23.34 -25.52 -3.31
N LEU A 186 22.98 -25.71 -4.59
CA LEU A 186 22.30 -24.71 -5.41
C LEU A 186 20.95 -24.30 -4.84
N SER A 187 20.15 -25.21 -4.27
CA SER A 187 18.89 -24.84 -3.63
C SER A 187 19.06 -23.93 -2.41
N SER A 188 20.23 -23.99 -1.76
CA SER A 188 20.53 -23.15 -0.58
C SER A 188 21.06 -21.78 -0.98
N ASP A 189 21.72 -21.67 -2.13
CA ASP A 189 22.26 -20.41 -2.68
C ASP A 189 21.23 -19.65 -3.55
N ILE A 190 20.40 -20.37 -4.33
CA ILE A 190 19.37 -19.77 -5.22
C ILE A 190 18.14 -19.31 -4.44
N SER A 191 17.81 -19.94 -3.29
CA SER A 191 16.68 -19.46 -2.46
C SER A 191 16.96 -18.12 -1.75
N LEU A 192 18.17 -17.56 -1.90
CA LEU A 192 18.60 -16.31 -1.29
C LEU A 192 18.82 -15.17 -2.29
N VAL A 193 18.76 -15.42 -3.60
CA VAL A 193 19.16 -14.44 -4.63
C VAL A 193 18.36 -14.67 -5.91
N THR A 194 17.35 -13.85 -6.18
CA THR A 194 16.93 -13.53 -7.57
C THR A 194 16.27 -12.17 -7.65
N ASP A 195 15.54 -11.74 -6.61
CA ASP A 195 14.74 -10.53 -6.70
C ASP A 195 15.52 -9.32 -6.17
N GLU A 196 15.91 -8.43 -7.08
CA GLU A 196 16.54 -7.17 -6.72
C GLU A 196 15.47 -6.10 -6.48
N VAL A 197 15.52 -5.50 -5.30
CA VAL A 197 14.52 -4.53 -4.85
C VAL A 197 15.13 -3.14 -4.84
N LEU A 198 14.56 -2.24 -5.63
CA LEU A 198 14.86 -0.83 -5.65
C LEU A 198 13.76 -0.06 -4.90
N ASP A 199 14.12 0.54 -3.76
CA ASP A 199 13.24 1.40 -2.97
C ASP A 199 13.05 2.77 -3.68
N LEU A 200 11.81 3.08 -4.06
CA LEU A 200 11.43 4.34 -4.71
C LEU A 200 10.92 5.39 -3.71
N GLY A 201 10.76 5.01 -2.44
CA GLY A 201 10.45 5.89 -1.32
C GLY A 201 9.00 5.86 -0.85
N ASN A 202 8.69 6.79 0.06
CA ASN A 202 7.41 6.91 0.75
C ASN A 202 6.71 8.22 0.40
N PHE A 203 5.40 8.15 0.16
CA PHE A 203 4.59 9.24 -0.35
C PHE A 203 3.34 9.45 0.50
N THR A 204 3.17 10.67 1.00
CA THR A 204 1.91 11.16 1.60
C THR A 204 1.15 12.08 0.64
N ASP A 205 1.80 12.46 -0.47
CA ASP A 205 1.23 13.23 -1.56
C ASP A 205 0.96 12.28 -2.72
N PHE A 206 -0.31 11.92 -2.91
CA PHE A 206 -0.70 10.90 -3.90
C PHE A 206 -0.62 11.40 -5.34
N ASP A 207 -0.69 12.71 -5.58
CA ASP A 207 -0.40 13.25 -6.91
C ASP A 207 1.04 12.95 -7.30
N ARG A 208 1.97 13.12 -6.36
CA ARG A 208 3.37 12.78 -6.58
C ARG A 208 3.60 11.27 -6.68
N LEU A 209 2.82 10.46 -5.95
CA LEU A 209 2.85 9.00 -6.09
C LEU A 209 2.58 8.61 -7.55
N PHE A 210 1.49 9.12 -8.16
CA PHE A 210 1.15 8.79 -9.54
C PHE A 210 2.21 9.26 -10.55
N ASP A 211 2.82 10.42 -10.35
CA ASP A 211 3.95 10.88 -11.17
C ASP A 211 5.14 9.91 -11.09
N VAL A 212 5.45 9.40 -9.89
CA VAL A 212 6.56 8.46 -9.68
C VAL A 212 6.24 7.10 -10.29
N LEU A 213 5.02 6.60 -10.16
CA LEU A 213 4.61 5.33 -10.78
C LEU A 213 4.69 5.39 -12.31
N SER A 214 4.22 6.49 -12.90
CA SER A 214 4.33 6.73 -14.34
C SER A 214 5.79 6.76 -14.81
N LEU A 215 6.65 7.51 -14.09
CA LEU A 215 8.08 7.56 -14.40
C LEU A 215 8.75 6.20 -14.21
N ALA A 216 8.38 5.45 -13.17
CA ALA A 216 8.95 4.14 -12.88
C ALA A 216 8.62 3.12 -13.97
N ALA A 217 7.39 3.16 -14.49
CA ALA A 217 6.99 2.37 -15.65
C ALA A 217 7.84 2.72 -16.90
N ASP A 218 8.04 4.01 -17.16
CA ASP A 218 8.88 4.48 -18.27
C ASP A 218 10.36 4.07 -18.12
N GLN A 219 10.85 3.92 -16.89
CA GLN A 219 12.23 3.53 -16.59
C GLN A 219 12.41 2.03 -16.36
N ALA A 220 11.34 1.23 -16.34
CA ALA A 220 11.36 -0.17 -15.92
C ALA A 220 12.41 -0.98 -16.68
N GLU A 221 12.38 -0.97 -18.02
CA GLU A 221 13.36 -1.70 -18.85
C GLU A 221 14.81 -1.29 -18.54
N ASN A 222 15.05 0.00 -18.26
CA ASN A 222 16.40 0.49 -17.97
C ASN A 222 16.89 0.10 -16.57
N TRP A 223 15.99 0.02 -15.60
CA TRP A 223 16.32 -0.45 -14.26
C TRP A 223 16.48 -1.97 -14.23
N GLU A 224 15.65 -2.72 -14.94
CA GLU A 224 15.83 -4.16 -15.13
C GLU A 224 17.25 -4.47 -15.61
N GLU A 225 17.71 -3.86 -16.70
CA GLU A 225 19.06 -4.09 -17.25
C GLU A 225 20.20 -3.80 -16.25
N GLN A 226 19.98 -2.88 -15.31
CA GLN A 226 21.00 -2.50 -14.31
C GLN A 226 20.95 -3.35 -13.04
N LEU A 227 19.80 -3.95 -12.76
CA LEU A 227 19.55 -4.82 -11.60
C LEU A 227 19.69 -6.31 -11.96
N LEU A 228 19.99 -6.63 -13.22
CA LEU A 228 20.42 -7.98 -13.59
C LEU A 228 21.72 -8.34 -12.84
N PRO A 229 21.86 -9.60 -12.37
CA PRO A 229 23.10 -10.07 -11.76
C PRO A 229 24.28 -9.76 -12.68
N ILE A 230 25.35 -9.17 -12.14
CA ILE A 230 26.57 -8.92 -12.92
C ILE A 230 27.03 -10.26 -13.47
N ASP A 231 26.99 -10.43 -14.80
CA ASP A 231 27.64 -11.56 -15.48
C ASP A 231 29.06 -11.72 -14.94
N GLU A 232 29.36 -12.86 -14.31
CA GLU A 232 30.68 -13.16 -13.74
C GLU A 232 31.82 -13.17 -14.79
N GLU A 233 31.51 -12.95 -16.08
CA GLU A 233 32.50 -12.77 -17.15
C GLU A 233 33.41 -11.53 -16.97
N MET A 234 33.06 -10.58 -16.11
CA MET A 234 33.90 -9.41 -15.81
C MET A 234 35.04 -9.68 -14.81
N ASN A 235 35.28 -10.93 -14.41
CA ASN A 235 36.35 -11.30 -13.48
C ASN A 235 37.62 -11.87 -14.13
N TYR A 236 38.06 -11.29 -15.26
CA TYR A 236 39.39 -11.54 -15.82
C TYR A 236 40.20 -10.24 -15.95
N SER A 237 41.10 -10.01 -14.97
CA SER A 237 42.31 -9.21 -15.13
C SER A 237 43.49 -9.87 -14.42
#